data_AF-A0A6U3VB75-F1
#
_entry.id   AF-A0A6U3VB75-F1
#
_cell.length_a   1.000
_cell.length_b   1.000
_cell.length_c   1.000
_cell.angle_alpha   90.00
_cell.angle_beta   90.00
_cell.angle_gamma   90.00
#
_symmetry.space_group_name_H-M   'P 1'
#
loop_
_entity.id
_entity.type
_entity.pdbx_description
1 polymer ?
#
loop_
_entity_poly.entity_id
_entity_poly.type
_entity_poly.pdbx_seq_one_letter_code
_entity_poly.pdbx_strand_id
1 'polypeptide(L)'
;MARLTNVLLVAAIASASAFAPSKPFATQRQTQMDPLKESFGFDFAEDSNLNQVPELRGEAAYKGFVGDGAFLNRQYNVLRRVRELDLIKKTAELGVLSKLEKNGVDLKTIESALPQIESLGLLSTVGNNQQLVINAAAFLAVEGAPLLLPLVAGALDIGPAAFYLGAASFAGLEGFLVVNDVEVPFIGLPAGAVLGLLLVPLTLVTGGAGALLASAGGKK
;
A
#
# COMPACT_ATOMS: atom_id res chain seq x y z
N MET A 1 -0.11 31.08 -24.78
CA MET A 1 0.72 30.50 -23.69
C MET A 1 0.19 30.85 -22.29
N ALA A 2 -1.13 30.75 -22.03
CA ALA A 2 -1.73 31.23 -20.76
C ALA A 2 -2.32 30.13 -19.86
N ARG A 3 -2.26 28.85 -20.28
CA ARG A 3 -2.91 27.74 -19.56
C ARG A 3 -2.01 26.99 -18.57
N LEU A 4 -0.69 27.07 -18.74
CA LEU A 4 0.27 26.45 -17.83
C LEU A 4 0.50 27.30 -16.56
N THR A 5 0.42 28.62 -16.69
CA THR A 5 0.62 29.56 -15.58
C THR A 5 -0.46 29.44 -14.51
N ASN A 6 -1.70 29.14 -14.91
CA ASN A 6 -2.83 29.01 -13.98
C ASN A 6 -2.81 27.67 -13.21
N VAL A 7 -2.27 26.59 -13.79
CA VAL A 7 -2.14 25.29 -13.10
C VAL A 7 -1.02 25.34 -12.05
N LEU A 8 0.08 26.03 -12.35
CA LEU A 8 1.18 26.22 -11.41
C LEU A 8 0.77 27.10 -10.21
N LEU A 9 -0.08 28.11 -10.44
CA LEU A 9 -0.58 28.99 -9.39
C LEU A 9 -1.51 28.26 -8.40
N VAL A 10 -2.34 27.32 -8.89
CA VAL A 10 -3.22 26.51 -8.03
C VAL A 10 -2.42 25.49 -7.21
N ALA A 11 -1.35 24.92 -7.76
CA ALA A 11 -0.45 24.02 -7.02
C ALA A 11 0.36 24.73 -5.91
N ALA A 12 0.72 26.00 -6.12
CA ALA A 12 1.47 26.81 -5.15
C ALA A 12 0.59 27.33 -3.98
N ILE A 13 -0.70 27.58 -4.21
CA ILE A 13 -1.60 28.05 -3.14
C ILE A 13 -2.05 26.89 -2.23
N ALA A 14 -2.19 25.67 -2.77
CA ALA A 14 -2.51 24.47 -1.97
C ALA A 14 -1.37 24.05 -1.02
N SER A 15 -0.13 24.45 -1.29
CA SER A 15 1.05 24.13 -0.47
C SER A 15 1.34 25.17 0.62
N ALA A 16 0.75 26.37 0.57
CA ALA A 16 0.97 27.42 1.57
C ALA A 16 0.12 27.26 2.85
N SER A 17 -1.07 26.64 2.77
CA SER A 17 -1.91 26.40 3.96
C SER A 17 -1.44 25.25 4.86
N ALA A 18 -0.47 24.45 4.39
CA ALA A 18 0.14 23.38 5.19
C ALA A 18 1.29 23.88 6.11
N PHE A 19 1.74 25.13 5.95
CA PHE A 19 2.89 25.70 6.67
C PHE A 19 2.58 26.98 7.46
N ALA A 20 1.30 27.30 7.68
CA ALA A 20 0.94 28.41 8.58
C ALA A 20 1.24 28.02 10.04
N PRO A 21 2.00 28.81 10.82
CA PRO A 21 2.22 28.54 12.23
C PRO A 21 0.88 28.63 12.98
N SER A 22 0.49 27.55 13.64
CA SER A 22 -0.62 27.55 14.59
C SER A 22 -0.26 28.47 15.77
N LYS A 23 -1.27 29.22 16.25
CA LYS A 23 -1.15 30.24 17.31
C LYS A 23 -0.36 29.72 18.53
N PRO A 24 0.42 30.56 19.24
CA PRO A 24 1.08 30.13 20.47
C PRO A 24 0.02 29.73 21.49
N PHE A 25 0.10 28.47 21.91
CA PHE A 25 -0.72 27.87 22.95
C PHE A 25 -0.48 28.64 24.25
N ALA A 26 -1.51 29.33 24.74
CA ALA A 26 -1.49 29.91 26.07
C ALA A 26 -1.22 28.78 27.08
N THR A 27 -0.10 28.85 27.77
CA THR A 27 0.30 27.87 28.78
C THR A 27 -0.63 28.02 29.99
N GLN A 28 -1.75 27.30 29.98
CA GLN A 28 -2.52 27.09 31.19
C GLN A 28 -1.68 26.17 32.08
N ARG A 29 -1.06 26.75 33.11
CA ARG A 29 -0.29 26.02 34.12
C ARG A 29 -1.29 25.21 34.95
N GLN A 30 -1.73 24.07 34.43
CA GLN A 30 -2.34 23.03 35.26
C GLN A 30 -1.27 22.57 36.23
N THR A 31 -1.54 22.72 37.52
CA THR A 31 -0.90 21.93 38.57
C THR A 31 -1.01 20.46 38.18
N GLN A 32 0.05 19.91 37.58
CA GLN A 32 0.23 18.48 37.44
C GLN A 32 0.35 17.93 38.85
N MET A 33 -0.73 17.34 39.36
CA MET A 33 -0.56 16.24 40.27
C MET A 33 0.11 15.14 39.46
N ASP A 34 1.24 14.60 39.93
CA ASP A 34 1.81 13.39 39.35
C ASP A 34 0.68 12.35 39.30
N PRO A 35 0.27 11.86 38.12
CA PRO A 35 -0.76 10.84 38.04
C PRO A 35 -0.22 9.61 38.79
N LEU A 36 -0.98 9.08 39.74
CA LEU A 36 -0.67 7.78 40.34
C LEU A 36 -0.57 6.78 39.19
N LYS A 37 0.65 6.31 38.92
CA LYS A 37 0.96 5.35 37.86
C LYS A 37 0.67 3.93 38.37
N GLU A 38 -0.61 3.65 38.56
CA GLU A 38 -1.10 2.33 38.93
C GLU A 38 -2.03 1.86 37.81
N SER A 39 -1.70 0.69 37.25
CA SER A 39 -2.47 0.04 36.20
C SER A 39 -3.17 -1.17 36.78
N PHE A 40 -4.50 -1.20 36.68
CA PHE A 40 -5.33 -2.30 37.20
C PHE A 40 -5.65 -3.35 36.13
N GLY A 41 -5.27 -3.10 34.88
CA GLY A 41 -5.36 -4.08 33.79
C GLY A 41 -6.73 -4.12 33.12
N PHE A 42 -7.44 -3.00 33.13
CA PHE A 42 -8.75 -2.88 32.48
C PHE A 42 -8.64 -2.24 31.10
N ASP A 43 -8.72 -3.05 30.04
CA ASP A 43 -8.57 -2.60 28.64
C ASP A 43 -9.67 -1.63 28.15
N PHE A 44 -10.79 -1.52 28.86
CA PHE A 44 -11.96 -0.73 28.43
C PHE A 44 -12.07 0.64 29.11
N ALA A 45 -11.31 0.88 30.18
CA ALA A 45 -11.42 2.08 31.00
C ALA A 45 -10.05 2.68 31.38
N GLU A 46 -8.96 2.07 30.94
CA GLU A 46 -7.61 2.47 31.31
C GLU A 46 -6.69 2.58 30.08
N ASP A 47 -5.89 3.66 30.01
CA ASP A 47 -4.77 3.75 29.08
C ASP A 47 -3.49 3.29 29.79
N SER A 48 -3.23 2.00 29.67
CA SER A 48 -2.08 1.33 30.28
C SER A 48 -0.73 1.89 29.79
N ASN A 49 -0.66 2.52 28.61
CA ASN A 49 0.58 3.14 28.13
C ASN A 49 0.90 4.45 28.88
N LEU A 50 -0.13 5.22 29.21
CA LEU A 50 0.01 6.48 29.94
C LEU A 50 0.22 6.26 31.44
N ASN A 51 -0.41 5.22 32.00
CA ASN A 51 -0.41 4.93 33.43
C ASN A 51 0.70 3.99 33.92
N GLN A 52 1.63 3.58 33.04
CA GLN A 52 2.76 2.72 33.41
C GLN A 52 4.11 3.45 33.50
N VAL A 53 5.01 2.88 34.31
CA VAL A 53 6.43 3.28 34.36
C VAL A 53 7.11 2.99 33.01
N PRO A 54 8.03 3.87 32.55
CA PRO A 54 8.62 3.79 31.21
C PRO A 54 9.23 2.42 30.84
N GLU A 55 9.72 1.68 31.83
CA GLU A 55 10.36 0.37 31.69
C GLU A 55 9.35 -0.72 31.28
N LEU A 56 8.07 -0.60 31.67
CA LEU A 56 7.01 -1.58 31.36
C LEU A 56 6.22 -1.24 30.09
N ARG A 57 6.35 -0.01 29.59
CA ARG A 57 5.73 0.40 28.31
C ARG A 57 6.19 -0.44 27.13
N GLY A 58 7.43 -0.92 27.16
CA GLY A 58 7.96 -1.83 26.15
C GLY A 58 7.18 -3.14 26.07
N GLU A 59 6.76 -3.68 27.21
CA GLU A 59 5.97 -4.92 27.28
C GLU A 59 4.53 -4.70 26.81
N ALA A 60 3.90 -3.58 27.19
CA ALA A 60 2.56 -3.22 26.72
C ALA A 60 2.52 -2.99 25.19
N ALA A 61 3.50 -2.25 24.66
CA ALA A 61 3.67 -2.05 23.22
C ALA A 61 3.89 -3.41 22.52
N TYR A 62 4.79 -4.25 23.05
CA TYR A 62 5.08 -5.58 22.51
C TYR A 62 3.84 -6.49 22.51
N LYS A 63 3.03 -6.50 23.58
CA LYS A 63 1.76 -7.25 23.62
C LYS A 63 0.75 -6.77 22.57
N GLY A 64 0.75 -5.48 22.22
CA GLY A 64 -0.02 -4.97 21.09
C GLY A 64 0.44 -5.50 19.72
N PHE A 65 1.75 -5.76 19.57
CA PHE A 65 2.34 -6.29 18.33
C PHE A 65 2.34 -7.83 18.23
N VAL A 66 2.27 -8.56 19.35
CA VAL A 66 2.43 -10.04 19.37
C VAL A 66 1.25 -10.78 20.04
N GLY A 67 0.33 -10.09 20.72
CA GLY A 67 -0.83 -10.70 21.38
C GLY A 67 -1.89 -11.23 20.41
N ASP A 68 -2.91 -11.91 20.94
CA ASP A 68 -4.01 -12.53 20.17
C ASP A 68 -4.87 -11.54 19.36
N GLY A 69 -4.68 -10.23 19.60
CA GLY A 69 -5.26 -9.14 18.82
C GLY A 69 -4.29 -8.41 17.88
N ALA A 70 -3.03 -8.82 17.79
CA ALA A 70 -2.05 -8.13 16.97
C ALA A 70 -2.35 -8.26 15.47
N PHE A 71 -1.95 -7.27 14.66
CA PHE A 71 -2.02 -7.33 13.20
C PHE A 71 -1.29 -8.55 12.61
N LEU A 72 -0.26 -9.05 13.31
CA LEU A 72 0.47 -10.24 12.90
C LEU A 72 -0.28 -11.54 13.23
N ASN A 73 -1.15 -11.55 14.25
CA ASN A 73 -1.84 -12.74 14.74
C ASN A 73 -3.32 -12.83 14.29
N ARG A 74 -3.97 -11.69 13.99
CA ARG A 74 -5.31 -11.68 13.38
C ARG A 74 -5.21 -11.91 11.88
N GLN A 75 -5.75 -13.03 11.40
CA GLN A 75 -5.85 -13.32 9.98
C GLN A 75 -6.87 -12.38 9.33
N TYR A 76 -6.44 -11.60 8.33
CA TYR A 76 -7.35 -10.76 7.56
C TYR A 76 -8.40 -11.61 6.82
N ASN A 77 -9.69 -11.33 7.06
CA ASN A 77 -10.78 -12.11 6.47
C ASN A 77 -11.09 -11.63 5.05
N VAL A 78 -10.25 -12.06 4.11
CA VAL A 78 -10.34 -11.74 2.68
C VAL A 78 -11.74 -12.03 2.12
N LEU A 79 -12.30 -13.21 2.39
CA LEU A 79 -13.57 -13.64 1.79
C LEU A 79 -14.74 -12.75 2.22
N ARG A 80 -14.78 -12.37 3.51
CA ARG A 80 -15.80 -11.45 4.01
C ARG A 80 -15.65 -10.08 3.36
N ARG A 81 -14.43 -9.54 3.26
CA ARG A 81 -14.19 -8.19 2.69
C ARG A 81 -14.42 -8.14 1.19
N VAL A 82 -14.02 -9.16 0.43
CA VAL A 82 -14.33 -9.31 -1.00
C VAL A 82 -15.85 -9.26 -1.25
N ARG A 83 -16.63 -9.90 -0.36
CA ARG A 83 -18.09 -9.87 -0.40
C ARG A 83 -18.65 -8.50 -0.01
N GLU A 84 -18.20 -7.92 1.11
CA GLU A 84 -18.67 -6.61 1.59
C GLU A 84 -18.37 -5.47 0.60
N LEU A 85 -17.26 -5.57 -0.15
CA LEU A 85 -16.87 -4.59 -1.17
C LEU A 85 -17.41 -4.91 -2.58
N ASP A 86 -18.19 -5.99 -2.72
CA ASP A 86 -18.75 -6.47 -3.98
C ASP A 86 -17.70 -6.61 -5.11
N LEU A 87 -16.48 -7.04 -4.77
CA LEU A 87 -15.36 -6.99 -5.72
C LEU A 87 -15.59 -7.90 -6.94
N ILE A 88 -16.17 -9.09 -6.74
CA ILE A 88 -16.48 -10.03 -7.84
C ILE A 88 -17.51 -9.41 -8.80
N LYS A 89 -18.50 -8.70 -8.25
CA LYS A 89 -19.50 -8.01 -9.06
C LYS A 89 -18.85 -6.87 -9.86
N LYS A 90 -18.00 -6.07 -9.22
CA LYS A 90 -17.26 -4.98 -9.89
C LYS A 90 -16.31 -5.48 -10.96
N THR A 91 -15.59 -6.58 -10.73
CA THR A 91 -14.70 -7.15 -11.77
C THR A 91 -15.48 -7.67 -12.97
N ALA A 92 -16.66 -8.25 -12.75
CA ALA A 92 -17.57 -8.68 -13.80
C ALA A 92 -18.16 -7.48 -14.56
N GLU A 93 -18.65 -6.46 -13.87
CA GLU A 93 -19.21 -5.22 -14.46
C GLU A 93 -18.17 -4.46 -15.29
N LEU A 94 -16.92 -4.40 -14.83
CA LEU A 94 -15.81 -3.81 -15.56
C LEU A 94 -15.29 -4.69 -16.72
N GLY A 95 -15.80 -5.92 -16.85
CA GLY A 95 -15.42 -6.87 -17.90
C GLY A 95 -13.95 -7.26 -17.85
N VAL A 96 -13.32 -7.25 -16.66
CA VAL A 96 -11.88 -7.46 -16.50
C VAL A 96 -11.42 -8.78 -17.13
N LEU A 97 -12.18 -9.86 -16.90
CA LEU A 97 -11.88 -11.17 -17.47
C LEU A 97 -11.97 -11.17 -19.00
N SER A 98 -13.04 -10.61 -19.57
CA SER A 98 -13.19 -10.49 -21.02
C SER A 98 -12.09 -9.62 -21.65
N LYS A 99 -11.59 -8.60 -20.93
CA LYS A 99 -10.46 -7.78 -21.40
C LYS A 99 -9.13 -8.53 -21.31
N LEU A 100 -8.91 -9.35 -20.29
CA LEU A 100 -7.74 -10.22 -20.20
C LEU A 100 -7.71 -11.23 -21.36
N GLU A 101 -8.85 -11.88 -21.64
CA GLU A 101 -9.00 -12.80 -22.77
C GLU A 101 -8.77 -12.10 -24.12
N LYS A 102 -9.29 -10.87 -24.30
CA LYS A 102 -9.02 -10.05 -25.51
C LYS A 102 -7.54 -9.74 -25.69
N ASN A 103 -6.80 -9.62 -24.60
CA ASN A 103 -5.34 -9.46 -24.63
C ASN A 103 -4.58 -10.80 -24.75
N GLY A 104 -5.28 -11.91 -24.96
CA GLY A 104 -4.70 -13.24 -25.15
C GLY A 104 -4.32 -13.95 -23.86
N VAL A 105 -4.64 -13.38 -22.69
CA VAL A 105 -4.32 -13.99 -21.39
C VAL A 105 -5.37 -15.07 -21.11
N ASP A 106 -5.05 -16.29 -21.51
CA ASP A 106 -5.80 -17.49 -21.22
C ASP A 106 -5.17 -18.30 -20.07
N LEU A 107 -5.87 -19.35 -19.65
CA LEU A 107 -5.40 -20.24 -18.59
C LEU A 107 -4.04 -20.86 -18.94
N LYS A 108 -3.83 -21.23 -20.20
CA LYS A 108 -2.59 -21.82 -20.69
C LYS A 108 -1.40 -20.85 -20.58
N THR A 109 -1.62 -19.58 -20.84
CA THR A 109 -0.60 -18.53 -20.71
C THR A 109 -0.22 -18.35 -19.25
N ILE A 110 -1.21 -18.33 -18.35
CA ILE A 110 -0.95 -18.29 -16.90
C ILE A 110 -0.17 -19.53 -16.45
N GLU A 111 -0.58 -20.73 -16.88
CA GLU A 111 0.12 -21.98 -16.58
C GLU A 111 1.57 -21.96 -17.06
N SER A 112 1.84 -21.38 -18.24
CA SER A 112 3.21 -21.23 -18.76
C SER A 112 4.05 -20.20 -17.99
N ALA A 113 3.40 -19.25 -17.32
CA ALA A 113 4.06 -18.26 -16.50
C ALA A 113 4.42 -18.80 -15.10
N LEU A 114 3.64 -19.75 -14.56
CA LEU A 114 3.88 -20.31 -13.23
C LEU A 114 5.32 -20.83 -13.02
N PRO A 115 5.94 -21.60 -13.94
CA PRO A 115 7.33 -22.03 -13.79
C PRO A 115 8.33 -20.87 -13.74
N GLN A 116 8.07 -19.77 -14.47
CA GLN A 116 8.94 -18.59 -14.46
C GLN A 116 8.79 -17.80 -13.15
N ILE A 117 7.58 -17.76 -12.58
CA ILE A 117 7.33 -17.13 -11.29
C ILE A 117 7.95 -17.97 -10.16
N GLU A 118 7.90 -19.30 -10.26
CA GLU A 118 8.57 -20.23 -9.34
C GLU A 118 10.09 -20.13 -9.43
N SER A 119 10.67 -20.02 -10.64
CA SER A 119 12.13 -19.88 -10.78
C SER A 119 12.67 -18.58 -10.18
N LEU A 120 11.83 -17.54 -10.10
CA LEU A 120 12.11 -16.30 -9.37
C LEU A 120 11.88 -16.44 -7.85
N GLY A 121 11.43 -17.60 -7.36
CA GLY A 121 11.17 -17.87 -5.95
C GLY A 121 9.97 -17.13 -5.37
N LEU A 122 9.15 -16.47 -6.18
CA LEU A 122 8.01 -15.68 -5.68
C LEU A 122 6.94 -16.57 -5.03
N LEU A 123 6.57 -17.69 -5.67
CA LEU A 123 5.55 -18.60 -5.16
C LEU A 123 5.98 -19.26 -3.83
N SER A 124 7.23 -19.71 -3.75
CA SER A 124 7.83 -20.20 -2.50
C SER A 124 7.86 -19.12 -1.42
N THR A 125 8.21 -17.89 -1.78
CA THR A 125 8.21 -16.76 -0.83
C THR A 125 6.80 -16.44 -0.32
N VAL A 126 5.79 -16.44 -1.19
CA VAL A 126 4.39 -16.24 -0.81
C VAL A 126 3.89 -17.39 0.07
N GLY A 127 4.23 -18.64 -0.29
CA GLY A 127 3.87 -19.84 0.46
C GLY A 127 4.49 -19.90 1.86
N ASN A 128 5.73 -19.46 2.01
CA ASN A 128 6.44 -19.44 3.29
C ASN A 128 6.07 -18.24 4.18
N ASN A 129 5.55 -17.16 3.59
CA ASN A 129 5.19 -15.93 4.28
C ASN A 129 3.68 -15.62 4.21
N GLN A 130 2.83 -16.66 4.15
CA GLN A 130 1.39 -16.52 3.96
C GLN A 130 0.74 -15.51 4.91
N GLN A 131 1.11 -15.52 6.20
CA GLN A 131 0.55 -14.61 7.18
C GLN A 131 0.87 -13.14 6.85
N LEU A 132 2.11 -12.84 6.44
CA LEU A 132 2.53 -11.50 6.05
C LEU A 132 1.86 -11.06 4.75
N VAL A 133 1.75 -11.97 3.77
CA VAL A 133 1.07 -11.69 2.50
C VAL A 133 -0.41 -11.44 2.71
N ILE A 134 -1.09 -12.24 3.52
CA ILE A 134 -2.52 -12.09 3.81
C ILE A 134 -2.78 -10.80 4.58
N ASN A 135 -1.98 -10.49 5.60
CA ASN A 135 -2.28 -9.34 6.46
C ASN A 135 -1.86 -8.01 5.81
N ALA A 136 -0.78 -7.98 5.01
CA ALA A 136 -0.34 -6.76 4.33
C ALA A 136 -0.82 -6.66 2.88
N ALA A 137 -0.40 -7.60 2.02
CA ALA A 137 -0.66 -7.50 0.58
C ALA A 137 -2.14 -7.73 0.25
N ALA A 138 -2.80 -8.70 0.88
CA ALA A 138 -4.23 -8.93 0.62
C ALA A 138 -5.10 -7.82 1.20
N PHE A 139 -4.71 -7.20 2.32
CA PHE A 139 -5.37 -5.99 2.82
C PHE A 139 -5.30 -4.86 1.78
N LEU A 140 -4.08 -4.51 1.32
CA LEU A 140 -3.90 -3.46 0.32
C LEU A 140 -4.64 -3.76 -1.00
N ALA A 141 -4.58 -5.01 -1.46
CA ALA A 141 -5.25 -5.43 -2.68
C ALA A 141 -6.78 -5.38 -2.56
N VAL A 142 -7.35 -5.86 -1.46
CA VAL A 142 -8.81 -5.96 -1.29
C VAL A 142 -9.42 -4.61 -0.95
N GLU A 143 -8.85 -3.86 -0.01
CA GLU A 143 -9.36 -2.53 0.37
C GLU A 143 -9.09 -1.49 -0.71
N GLY A 144 -7.97 -1.61 -1.44
CA GLY A 144 -7.64 -0.74 -2.57
C GLY A 144 -8.39 -1.09 -3.85
N ALA A 145 -8.93 -2.31 -3.99
CA ALA A 145 -9.57 -2.78 -5.20
C ALA A 145 -10.70 -1.87 -5.73
N PRO A 146 -11.60 -1.29 -4.92
CA PRO A 146 -12.63 -0.39 -5.44
C PRO A 146 -12.09 0.81 -6.22
N LEU A 147 -10.89 1.29 -5.87
CA LEU A 147 -10.19 2.37 -6.55
C LEU A 147 -9.33 1.86 -7.71
N LEU A 148 -8.63 0.74 -7.50
CA LEU A 148 -7.66 0.20 -8.45
C LEU A 148 -8.30 -0.57 -9.61
N LEU A 149 -9.44 -1.25 -9.38
CA LEU A 149 -10.09 -2.07 -10.40
C LEU A 149 -10.49 -1.28 -11.66
N PRO A 150 -11.10 -0.08 -11.57
CA PRO A 150 -11.37 0.73 -12.76
C PRO A 150 -10.10 1.13 -13.51
N LEU A 151 -9.01 1.47 -12.79
CA LEU A 151 -7.71 1.80 -13.36
C LEU A 151 -7.10 0.61 -14.11
N VAL A 152 -7.10 -0.56 -13.50
CA VAL A 152 -6.60 -1.80 -14.13
C VAL A 152 -7.48 -2.17 -15.32
N ALA A 153 -8.80 -2.06 -15.21
CA ALA A 153 -9.71 -2.32 -16.33
C ALA A 153 -9.49 -1.37 -17.50
N GLY A 154 -9.16 -0.09 -17.25
CA GLY A 154 -8.79 0.87 -18.27
C GLY A 154 -7.41 0.59 -18.88
N ALA A 155 -6.43 0.21 -18.05
CA ALA A 155 -5.11 -0.21 -18.54
C ALA A 155 -5.20 -1.45 -19.45
N LEU A 156 -6.08 -2.40 -19.12
CA LEU A 156 -6.35 -3.58 -19.94
C LEU A 156 -6.99 -3.24 -21.30
N ASP A 157 -7.75 -2.15 -21.41
CA ASP A 157 -8.27 -1.70 -22.73
C ASP A 157 -7.16 -1.17 -23.63
N ILE A 158 -6.12 -0.58 -23.04
CA ILE A 158 -4.95 -0.08 -23.79
C ILE A 158 -3.99 -1.23 -24.12
N GLY A 159 -3.86 -2.21 -23.23
CA GLY A 159 -3.00 -3.38 -23.39
C GLY A 159 -1.61 -3.22 -22.76
N PRO A 160 -0.59 -3.95 -23.23
CA PRO A 160 0.73 -4.06 -22.57
C PRO A 160 1.42 -2.70 -22.32
N ALA A 161 1.23 -1.74 -23.24
CA ALA A 161 1.86 -0.43 -23.16
C ALA A 161 1.46 0.35 -21.89
N ALA A 162 0.21 0.24 -21.43
CA ALA A 162 -0.22 0.92 -20.21
C ALA A 162 0.48 0.36 -18.96
N PHE A 163 0.71 -0.95 -18.94
CA PHE A 163 1.41 -1.61 -17.84
C PHE A 163 2.91 -1.29 -17.84
N TYR A 164 3.55 -1.24 -19.01
CA TYR A 164 4.94 -0.79 -19.12
C TYR A 164 5.11 0.68 -18.77
N LEU A 165 4.16 1.54 -19.16
CA LEU A 165 4.18 2.95 -18.76
C LEU A 165 4.05 3.09 -17.24
N GLY A 166 3.16 2.31 -16.62
CA GLY A 166 3.03 2.25 -15.16
C GLY A 166 4.34 1.81 -14.50
N ALA A 167 4.95 0.73 -14.99
CA ALA A 167 6.22 0.23 -14.48
C ALA A 167 7.35 1.26 -14.63
N ALA A 168 7.47 1.89 -15.80
CA ALA A 168 8.45 2.94 -16.05
C ALA A 168 8.22 4.17 -15.15
N SER A 169 6.96 4.49 -14.86
CA SER A 169 6.62 5.59 -13.95
C SER A 169 7.05 5.27 -12.52
N PHE A 170 6.77 4.06 -12.02
CA PHE A 170 7.20 3.65 -10.69
C PHE A 170 8.73 3.55 -10.57
N ALA A 171 9.40 2.96 -11.57
CA ALA A 171 10.87 2.91 -11.62
C ALA A 171 11.50 4.31 -11.72
N GLY A 172 10.89 5.20 -12.50
CA GLY A 172 11.34 6.58 -12.66
C GLY A 172 11.16 7.39 -11.38
N LEU A 173 10.05 7.21 -10.66
CA LEU A 173 9.82 7.82 -9.36
C LEU A 173 10.83 7.31 -8.32
N GLU A 174 11.07 6.00 -8.27
CA GLU A 174 12.09 5.40 -7.41
C GLU A 174 13.48 6.00 -7.70
N GLY A 175 13.89 5.99 -8.97
CA GLY A 175 15.17 6.54 -9.40
C GLY A 175 15.29 8.03 -9.09
N PHE A 176 14.22 8.80 -9.26
CA PHE A 176 14.19 10.21 -8.88
C PHE A 176 14.40 10.41 -7.37
N LEU A 177 13.71 9.63 -6.54
CA LEU A 177 13.81 9.74 -5.07
C LEU A 177 15.21 9.36 -4.57
N VAL A 178 15.82 8.34 -5.16
CA VAL A 178 17.18 7.89 -4.81
C VAL A 178 18.24 8.87 -5.30
N VAL A 179 18.16 9.35 -6.54
CA VAL A 179 19.18 10.24 -7.12
C VAL A 179 19.16 11.63 -6.49
N ASN A 180 18.01 12.12 -6.04
CA ASN A 180 17.87 13.43 -5.41
C ASN A 180 17.96 13.39 -3.88
N ASP A 181 18.31 12.23 -3.30
CA ASP A 181 18.46 12.03 -1.85
C ASP A 181 17.28 12.60 -1.05
N VAL A 182 16.06 12.38 -1.56
CA VAL A 182 14.85 12.96 -0.97
C VAL A 182 14.63 12.28 0.37
N GLU A 183 14.58 13.04 1.46
CA GLU A 183 14.29 12.50 2.79
C GLU A 183 12.80 12.63 3.14
N VAL A 184 12.31 11.68 3.93
CA VAL A 184 10.96 11.78 4.49
C VAL A 184 11.01 12.65 5.77
N PRO A 185 10.36 13.83 5.78
CA PRO A 185 10.63 14.89 6.76
C PRO A 185 10.28 14.56 8.22
N PHE A 186 9.47 13.52 8.46
CA PHE A 186 9.04 13.11 9.79
C PHE A 186 9.82 11.91 10.38
N ILE A 187 10.59 11.19 9.56
CA ILE A 187 11.35 10.01 9.98
C ILE A 187 12.85 10.12 9.67
N GLY A 188 13.28 11.13 8.91
CA GLY A 188 14.71 11.36 8.60
C GLY A 188 15.36 10.21 7.84
N LEU A 189 14.55 9.41 7.14
CA LEU A 189 15.01 8.27 6.34
C LEU A 189 14.93 8.63 4.85
N PRO A 190 15.82 8.07 4.02
CA PRO A 190 15.76 8.24 2.56
C PRO A 190 14.41 7.77 2.03
N ALA A 191 13.69 8.67 1.36
CA ALA A 191 12.39 8.40 0.74
C ALA A 191 12.50 7.32 -0.35
N GLY A 192 13.66 7.21 -1.02
CA GLY A 192 13.95 6.09 -1.90
C GLY A 192 13.91 4.75 -1.16
N ALA A 193 14.49 4.65 0.03
CA ALA A 193 14.44 3.41 0.82
C ALA A 193 13.03 3.11 1.35
N VAL A 194 12.30 4.15 1.79
CA VAL A 194 10.98 3.99 2.40
C VAL A 194 9.91 3.68 1.34
N LEU A 195 9.87 4.46 0.26
CA LEU A 195 8.92 4.29 -0.83
C LEU A 195 9.34 3.15 -1.75
N GLY A 196 10.63 2.82 -1.85
CA GLY A 196 11.13 1.67 -2.60
C GLY A 196 10.57 0.34 -2.15
N LEU A 197 10.23 0.22 -0.86
CA LEU A 197 9.53 -0.95 -0.33
C LEU A 197 8.16 -1.16 -1.00
N LEU A 198 7.54 -0.10 -1.53
CA LEU A 198 6.29 -0.16 -2.29
C LEU A 198 6.51 -0.08 -3.81
N LEU A 199 7.36 0.86 -4.25
CA LEU A 199 7.58 1.17 -5.67
C LEU A 199 8.29 0.04 -6.41
N VAL A 200 9.25 -0.64 -5.78
CA VAL A 200 9.95 -1.77 -6.42
C VAL A 200 9.00 -2.94 -6.68
N PRO A 201 8.23 -3.44 -5.68
CA PRO A 201 7.22 -4.46 -5.96
C PRO A 201 6.18 -4.03 -7.00
N LEU A 202 5.71 -2.78 -6.95
CA LEU A 202 4.74 -2.28 -7.94
C LEU A 202 5.31 -2.24 -9.35
N THR A 203 6.58 -1.83 -9.51
CA THR A 203 7.30 -1.86 -10.79
C THR A 203 7.37 -3.28 -11.34
N LEU A 204 7.74 -4.25 -10.50
CA LEU A 204 7.85 -5.65 -10.91
C LEU A 204 6.49 -6.25 -11.28
N VAL A 205 5.45 -5.98 -10.49
CA VAL A 205 4.10 -6.50 -10.76
C VAL A 205 3.52 -5.90 -12.03
N THR A 206 3.64 -4.58 -12.21
CA THR A 206 3.12 -3.92 -13.43
C THR A 206 3.95 -4.27 -14.67
N GLY A 207 5.28 -4.30 -14.56
CA GLY A 207 6.17 -4.70 -15.65
C GLY A 207 5.97 -6.16 -16.05
N GLY A 208 5.82 -7.04 -15.05
CA GLY A 208 5.50 -8.46 -15.25
C GLY A 208 4.14 -8.66 -15.91
N ALA A 209 3.11 -7.95 -15.45
CA ALA A 209 1.80 -7.96 -16.11
C ALA A 209 1.89 -7.49 -17.57
N GLY A 210 2.64 -6.43 -17.85
CA GLY A 210 2.91 -5.96 -19.21
C GLY A 210 3.62 -7.00 -20.08
N ALA A 211 4.63 -7.68 -19.54
CA ALA A 211 5.35 -8.76 -20.22
C ALA A 211 4.46 -9.96 -20.52
N LEU A 212 3.61 -10.36 -19.57
CA LEU A 212 2.63 -11.42 -19.78
C LEU A 212 1.63 -11.05 -20.87
N LEU A 213 1.06 -9.84 -20.82
CA LEU A 213 0.13 -9.33 -21.84
C LEU A 213 0.79 -9.24 -23.22
N ALA A 214 2.06 -8.81 -23.30
CA ALA A 214 2.79 -8.71 -24.57
C ALA A 214 3.07 -10.09 -25.18
N SER A 215 3.50 -11.05 -24.35
CA SER A 215 3.73 -12.45 -24.75
C SER A 215 2.44 -13.13 -25.21
N ALA A 216 1.32 -12.79 -24.57
CA ALA A 216 -0.01 -13.29 -24.89
C ALA A 216 -0.59 -12.68 -26.18
N GLY A 217 -0.54 -11.36 -26.31
CA GLY A 217 -1.10 -10.60 -27.43
C GLY A 217 -0.33 -10.71 -28.75
N GLY A 218 0.94 -11.15 -28.70
CA GLY A 218 1.77 -11.40 -29.87
C GLY A 218 1.43 -12.68 -30.65
N LYS A 219 0.47 -13.49 -30.17
CA LYS A 219 0.01 -14.72 -30.82
C LYS A 219 -1.30 -14.51 -31.60
N LYS A 220 -1.33 -13.52 -32.49
CA LYS A 220 -2.38 -13.40 -33.52
C LYS A 220 -1.83 -13.79 -34.88
#